data_AF-A0A7C9A6S7-F1
#
_entry.id   AF-A0A7C9A6S7-F1
#
_cell.length_a   1.000
_cell.length_b   1.000
_cell.length_c   1.000
_cell.angle_alpha   90.00
_cell.angle_beta   90.00
_cell.angle_gamma   90.00
#
_symmetry.space_group_name_H-M   'P 1'
#
loop_
_entity.id
_entity.type
_entity.pdbx_description
1 polymer ?
#
loop_
_entity_poly.entity_id
_entity_poly.type
_entity_poly.pdbx_seq_one_letter_code
_entity_poly.pdbx_strand_id
1 'polypeptide(L)'
;MAFGPSYCYALIRLLYGRKWSDGEASSALRYYCLYVMLLAMNGTSEAFLHAVANEKQLKRSNDSLLVFSFIYIVLNILLVRSAGAIGLIIANSANMVLRIAYSAVFIKHYFQDSSSFSFWSCLPSGWTVLLFAGVATLISEKIVLDRDNFWMTFVLHFSVGFACFCMSAVIIY
;
A
#
# COMPACT_ATOMS: atom_id res chain seq x y z
N MET A 1 -0.79 7.82 -2.39
CA MET A 1 -1.39 6.56 -1.88
C MET A 1 -2.82 6.73 -1.39
N ALA A 2 -3.11 7.68 -0.50
CA ALA A 2 -4.44 7.87 0.10
C ALA A 2 -5.61 7.85 -0.92
N PHE A 3 -5.43 8.49 -2.07
CA PHE A 3 -6.46 8.59 -3.11
C PHE A 3 -6.46 7.43 -4.12
N GLY A 4 -5.32 6.74 -4.30
CA GLY A 4 -5.12 5.76 -5.39
C GLY A 4 -6.24 4.72 -5.48
N PRO A 5 -6.52 3.96 -4.40
CA PRO A 5 -7.57 2.94 -4.40
C PRO A 5 -8.99 3.45 -4.65
N SER A 6 -9.29 4.72 -4.39
CA SER A 6 -10.61 5.32 -4.66
C SER A 6 -10.80 5.69 -6.13
N TYR A 7 -9.71 6.02 -6.83
CA TYR A 7 -9.77 6.50 -8.22
C TYR A 7 -9.46 5.41 -9.25
N CYS A 8 -9.05 4.20 -8.83
CA CYS A 8 -8.73 3.10 -9.75
C CYS A 8 -9.87 2.78 -10.74
N TYR A 9 -11.12 2.67 -10.27
CA TYR A 9 -12.25 2.37 -11.14
C TYR A 9 -12.49 3.51 -12.14
N ALA A 10 -12.49 4.75 -11.67
CA ALA A 10 -12.69 5.92 -12.51
C ALA A 10 -11.60 6.06 -13.58
N LEU A 11 -10.34 5.82 -13.22
CA LEU A 11 -9.21 5.87 -14.15
C LEU A 11 -9.32 4.79 -15.23
N ILE A 12 -9.61 3.54 -14.84
CA ILE A 12 -9.79 2.45 -15.81
C ILE A 12 -10.99 2.73 -16.72
N ARG A 13 -12.08 3.28 -16.17
CA ARG A 13 -13.27 3.66 -16.95
C ARG A 13 -12.97 4.73 -17.99
N LEU A 14 -12.14 5.72 -17.65
CA LEU A 14 -11.71 6.78 -18.56
C LEU A 14 -10.78 6.29 -19.66
N LEU A 15 -9.80 5.44 -19.31
CA LEU A 15 -8.74 5.02 -20.23
C LEU A 15 -9.14 3.84 -21.12
N TYR A 16 -9.86 2.88 -20.56
CA TYR A 16 -10.14 1.59 -21.21
C TYR A 16 -11.64 1.30 -21.37
N GLY A 17 -12.50 2.16 -20.84
CA GLY A 17 -13.96 2.05 -20.97
C GLY A 17 -14.59 0.99 -20.07
N ARG A 18 -15.92 0.86 -20.21
CA ARG A 18 -16.78 0.02 -19.35
C ARG A 18 -16.36 -1.46 -19.32
N LYS A 19 -15.88 -1.99 -20.45
CA LYS A 19 -15.49 -3.40 -20.60
C LYS A 19 -14.42 -3.83 -19.58
N TRP A 20 -13.46 -2.95 -19.29
CA TRP A 20 -12.35 -3.24 -18.38
C TRP A 20 -12.61 -2.74 -16.97
N SER A 21 -13.33 -1.61 -16.82
CA SER A 21 -13.64 -1.05 -15.49
C SER A 21 -14.51 -1.97 -14.66
N ASP A 22 -15.47 -2.65 -15.29
CA ASP A 22 -16.45 -3.49 -14.61
C ASP A 22 -15.95 -4.92 -14.40
N GLY A 23 -14.80 -5.26 -15.00
CA GLY A 23 -14.08 -6.50 -14.76
C GLY A 23 -13.07 -6.42 -13.61
N GLU A 24 -12.16 -7.39 -13.55
CA GLU A 24 -11.20 -7.54 -12.45
C GLU A 24 -10.10 -6.47 -12.43
N ALA A 25 -9.89 -5.74 -13.54
CA ALA A 25 -8.79 -4.79 -13.69
C ALA A 25 -8.83 -3.66 -12.65
N SER A 26 -10.02 -3.12 -12.37
CA SER A 26 -10.19 -2.09 -11.34
C SER A 26 -9.78 -2.61 -9.96
N SER A 27 -10.24 -3.80 -9.59
CA SER A 27 -9.91 -4.42 -8.30
C SER A 27 -8.43 -4.76 -8.20
N ALA A 28 -7.84 -5.32 -9.25
CA ALA A 28 -6.40 -5.61 -9.31
C ALA A 28 -5.56 -4.35 -9.11
N LEU A 29 -5.92 -3.24 -9.77
CA LEU A 29 -5.22 -1.97 -9.62
C LEU A 29 -5.33 -1.41 -8.19
N ARG A 30 -6.47 -1.59 -7.51
CA ARG A 30 -6.64 -1.18 -6.11
C ARG A 30 -5.70 -1.94 -5.18
N TYR A 31 -5.63 -3.26 -5.31
CA TYR A 31 -4.68 -4.06 -4.55
C TYR A 31 -3.24 -3.71 -4.91
N TYR A 32 -2.97 -3.40 -6.18
CA TYR A 32 -1.65 -2.98 -6.62
C TYR A 32 -1.21 -1.65 -5.98
N CYS A 33 -2.12 -0.68 -5.82
CA CYS A 33 -1.81 0.55 -5.07
C CYS A 33 -1.38 0.26 -3.63
N LEU A 34 -2.05 -0.67 -2.94
CA LEU A 34 -1.65 -1.10 -1.60
C LEU A 34 -0.29 -1.82 -1.63
N TYR A 35 -0.07 -2.68 -2.61
CA TYR A 35 1.19 -3.38 -2.80
C TYR A 35 2.37 -2.43 -2.98
N VAL A 36 2.23 -1.38 -3.79
CA VAL A 36 3.29 -0.38 -4.00
C VAL A 36 3.62 0.37 -2.70
N MET A 37 2.65 0.56 -1.79
CA MET A 37 2.91 1.15 -0.47
C MET A 37 3.76 0.22 0.40
N LEU A 38 3.43 -1.07 0.42
CA LEU A 38 4.23 -2.09 1.09
C LEU A 38 5.65 -2.16 0.49
N LEU A 39 5.77 -2.07 -0.83
CA LEU A 39 7.05 -2.09 -1.53
C LEU A 39 7.94 -0.92 -1.10
N ALA A 40 7.37 0.29 -0.99
CA ALA A 40 8.10 1.47 -0.52
C ALA A 40 8.59 1.32 0.93
N MET A 41 7.71 0.86 1.83
CA MET A 41 8.07 0.61 3.23
C MET A 41 9.18 -0.44 3.35
N ASN A 42 9.05 -1.56 2.61
CA ASN A 42 10.06 -2.61 2.60
C ASN A 42 11.43 -2.10 2.14
N GLY A 43 11.48 -1.31 1.06
CA GLY A 43 12.73 -0.74 0.55
C GLY A 43 13.44 0.11 1.59
N THR A 44 12.71 0.98 2.30
CA THR A 44 13.30 1.83 3.35
C THR A 44 13.75 1.05 4.58
N SER A 45 12.95 0.07 5.04
CA SER A 45 13.27 -0.71 6.24
C SER A 45 14.48 -1.63 6.03
N GLU A 46 14.61 -2.22 4.85
CA GLU A 46 15.76 -3.04 4.52
C GLU A 46 17.01 -2.21 4.29
N ALA A 47 16.92 -1.07 3.62
CA ALA A 47 18.06 -0.17 3.47
C ALA A 47 18.66 0.21 4.84
N PHE A 48 17.82 0.50 5.84
CA PHE A 48 18.29 0.74 7.21
C PHE A 48 18.96 -0.50 7.81
N LEU A 49 18.32 -1.67 7.72
CA LEU A 49 18.88 -2.92 8.23
C LEU A 49 20.26 -3.19 7.63
N HIS A 50 20.40 -3.04 6.31
CA HIS A 50 21.66 -3.25 5.60
C HIS A 50 22.73 -2.21 5.95
N ALA A 51 22.35 -0.97 6.26
CA ALA A 51 23.30 0.08 6.64
C ALA A 51 23.88 -0.11 8.05
N VAL A 52 23.15 -0.78 8.94
CA VAL A 52 23.46 -0.82 10.39
C VAL A 52 23.84 -2.22 10.88
N ALA A 53 23.43 -3.29 10.19
CA ALA A 53 23.69 -4.66 10.61
C ALA A 53 25.15 -5.07 10.43
N ASN A 54 25.72 -5.71 11.46
CA ASN A 54 27.00 -6.40 11.38
C ASN A 54 26.90 -7.68 10.54
N GLU A 55 28.00 -8.17 9.95
CA GLU A 55 28.01 -9.34 9.05
C GLU A 55 27.26 -10.58 9.59
N LYS A 56 27.38 -10.87 10.89
CA LYS A 56 26.67 -11.99 11.53
C LYS A 56 25.16 -11.78 11.61
N GLN A 57 24.72 -10.55 11.86
CA GLN A 57 23.30 -10.18 11.89
C GLN A 57 22.73 -10.11 10.48
N LEU A 58 23.52 -9.64 9.53
CA LEU A 58 23.18 -9.62 8.12
C LEU A 58 23.01 -11.03 7.56
N LYS A 59 23.91 -11.95 7.91
CA LYS A 59 23.79 -13.37 7.53
C LYS A 59 22.55 -14.01 8.13
N ARG A 60 22.26 -13.79 9.42
CA ARG A 60 21.04 -14.29 10.07
C ARG A 60 19.75 -13.68 9.48
N SER A 61 19.81 -12.42 9.05
CA SER A 61 18.73 -11.76 8.30
C SER A 61 18.50 -12.41 6.94
N ASN A 62 19.57 -12.64 6.19
CA ASN A 62 19.52 -13.29 4.89
C ASN A 62 19.02 -14.75 4.99
N ASP A 63 19.41 -15.47 6.04
CA ASP A 63 18.92 -16.83 6.31
C ASP A 63 17.41 -16.82 6.66
N SER A 64 16.94 -15.80 7.37
CA SER A 64 15.49 -15.63 7.66
C SER A 64 14.70 -15.28 6.39
N LEU A 65 15.29 -14.51 5.47
CA LEU A 65 14.74 -14.23 4.14
C LEU A 65 14.54 -15.51 3.31
N LEU A 66 15.37 -16.54 3.49
CA LEU A 66 15.18 -17.84 2.83
C LEU A 66 13.93 -18.56 3.34
N VAL A 67 13.68 -18.54 4.65
CA VAL A 67 12.46 -19.10 5.24
C VAL A 67 11.22 -18.34 4.77
N PHE A 68 11.28 -17.00 4.71
CA PHE A 68 10.19 -16.21 4.14
C PHE A 68 9.97 -16.48 2.66
N SER A 69 11.04 -16.74 1.89
CA SER A 69 10.93 -17.11 0.47
C SER A 69 10.19 -18.42 0.29
N PHE A 70 10.42 -19.41 1.16
CA PHE A 70 9.66 -20.66 1.15
C PHE A 70 8.18 -20.44 1.47
N ILE A 71 7.86 -19.67 2.51
CA ILE A 71 6.50 -19.29 2.88
C ILE A 71 5.81 -18.54 1.71
N TYR A 72 6.54 -17.62 1.08
CA TYR A 72 6.08 -16.87 -0.08
C TYR A 72 5.74 -17.79 -1.26
N ILE A 73 6.59 -18.77 -1.59
CA ILE A 73 6.32 -19.72 -2.69
C ILE A 73 5.02 -20.49 -2.42
N VAL A 74 4.82 -20.98 -1.19
CA VAL A 74 3.58 -21.69 -0.81
C VAL A 74 2.36 -20.78 -0.93
N LEU A 75 2.43 -19.57 -0.36
CA LEU A 75 1.35 -18.57 -0.46
C LEU A 75 1.04 -18.22 -1.92
N ASN A 76 2.06 -18.04 -2.74
CA ASN A 76 1.92 -17.71 -4.16
C ASN A 76 1.17 -18.82 -4.90
N ILE A 77 1.57 -20.08 -4.71
CA ILE A 77 0.89 -21.23 -5.34
C ILE A 77 -0.58 -21.31 -4.91
N LEU A 78 -0.88 -21.12 -3.62
CA LEU A 78 -2.25 -21.20 -3.10
C LEU A 78 -3.13 -20.05 -3.59
N LEU A 79 -2.64 -18.81 -3.51
CA LEU A 79 -3.40 -17.60 -3.83
C LEU A 79 -3.57 -17.40 -5.33
N VAL A 80 -2.56 -17.73 -6.15
CA VAL A 80 -2.68 -17.64 -7.61
C VAL A 80 -3.68 -18.66 -8.13
N ARG A 81 -3.71 -19.87 -7.57
CA ARG A 81 -4.71 -20.89 -7.94
C ARG A 81 -6.14 -20.49 -7.56
N SER A 82 -6.34 -19.73 -6.48
CA SER A 82 -7.68 -19.35 -6.03
C SER A 82 -8.20 -18.03 -6.61
N ALA A 83 -7.32 -17.04 -6.82
CA ALA A 83 -7.71 -15.67 -7.17
C ALA A 83 -6.92 -15.08 -8.35
N GLY A 84 -6.19 -15.91 -9.12
CA GLY A 84 -5.51 -15.51 -10.35
C GLY A 84 -4.54 -14.33 -10.15
N ALA A 85 -4.72 -13.27 -10.95
CA ALA A 85 -3.86 -12.08 -10.93
C ALA A 85 -3.96 -11.30 -9.61
N ILE A 86 -5.15 -11.22 -9.00
CA ILE A 86 -5.32 -10.58 -7.69
C ILE A 86 -4.61 -11.41 -6.62
N GLY A 87 -4.70 -12.73 -6.70
CA GLY A 87 -3.97 -13.67 -5.85
C GLY A 87 -2.46 -13.45 -5.88
N LEU A 88 -1.89 -13.20 -7.07
CA LEU A 88 -0.47 -12.88 -7.23
C LEU A 88 -0.09 -11.59 -6.49
N ILE A 89 -0.90 -10.53 -6.61
CA ILE A 89 -0.65 -9.24 -5.94
C ILE A 89 -0.72 -9.42 -4.41
N ILE A 90 -1.71 -10.17 -3.91
CA ILE A 90 -1.86 -10.45 -2.48
C ILE A 90 -0.69 -11.28 -1.95
N ALA A 91 -0.25 -12.31 -2.68
CA ALA A 91 0.90 -13.12 -2.28
C ALA A 91 2.18 -12.28 -2.19
N ASN A 92 2.42 -11.40 -3.16
CA ASN A 92 3.54 -10.46 -3.14
C ASN A 92 3.42 -9.45 -1.99
N SER A 93 2.22 -8.98 -1.70
CA SER A 93 1.95 -8.08 -0.57
C SER A 93 2.25 -8.76 0.76
N ALA A 94 1.82 -10.01 0.95
CA ALA A 94 2.12 -10.78 2.16
C ALA A 94 3.62 -10.96 2.36
N ASN A 95 4.37 -11.25 1.29
CA ASN A 95 5.83 -11.33 1.35
C ASN A 95 6.47 -10.01 1.80
N MET A 96 6.01 -8.87 1.28
CA MET A 96 6.50 -7.56 1.71
C MET A 96 6.19 -7.29 3.19
N VAL A 97 5.00 -7.67 3.68
CA VAL A 97 4.64 -7.52 5.11
C VAL A 97 5.57 -8.33 6.00
N LEU A 98 5.86 -9.59 5.65
CA LEU A 98 6.78 -10.43 6.43
C LEU A 98 8.17 -9.80 6.52
N ARG A 99 8.68 -9.28 5.40
CA ARG A 99 9.99 -8.61 5.34
C ARG A 99 10.00 -7.33 6.18
N ILE A 100 8.97 -6.49 6.06
CA ILE A 100 8.83 -5.27 6.90
C ILE A 100 8.78 -5.63 8.38
N ALA A 101 8.00 -6.66 8.76
CA ALA A 101 7.89 -7.10 10.15
C ALA A 101 9.25 -7.55 10.70
N TYR A 102 10.01 -8.30 9.92
CA TYR A 102 11.37 -8.71 10.29
C TYR A 102 12.29 -7.50 10.48
N SER A 103 12.34 -6.59 9.50
CA SER A 103 13.15 -5.37 9.60
C SER A 103 12.72 -4.50 10.79
N ALA A 104 11.42 -4.39 11.06
CA ALA A 104 10.90 -3.62 12.20
C ALA A 104 11.32 -4.23 13.55
N VAL A 105 11.33 -5.57 13.68
CA VAL A 105 11.84 -6.26 14.87
C VAL A 105 13.33 -5.98 15.05
N PHE A 106 14.11 -6.04 13.97
CA PHE A 106 15.54 -5.70 14.02
C PHE A 106 15.77 -4.25 14.46
N ILE A 107 15.06 -3.29 13.86
CA ILE A 107 15.13 -1.86 14.21
C ILE A 107 14.77 -1.65 15.68
N LYS A 108 13.70 -2.28 16.15
CA LYS A 108 13.28 -2.18 17.55
C LYS A 108 14.34 -2.72 18.52
N HIS A 109 14.97 -3.84 18.18
CA HIS A 109 16.05 -4.40 19.00
C HIS A 109 17.31 -3.52 18.96
N TYR A 110 17.64 -2.94 17.81
CA TYR A 110 18.77 -2.04 17.66
C TYR A 110 18.63 -0.77 18.53
N PHE A 111 17.43 -0.20 18.62
CA PHE A 111 17.16 0.99 19.44
C PHE A 111 16.67 0.68 20.87
N GLN A 112 16.73 -0.56 21.35
CA GLN A 112 16.19 -0.93 22.66
C GLN A 112 16.83 -0.17 23.83
N ASP A 113 18.10 0.22 23.68
CA ASP A 113 18.87 0.96 24.69
C ASP A 113 18.78 2.48 24.52
N SER A 114 18.04 2.96 23.50
CA SER A 114 17.85 4.37 23.19
C SER A 114 16.40 4.80 23.42
N SER A 115 16.17 5.67 24.41
CA SER A 115 14.84 6.20 24.76
C SER A 115 14.23 7.15 23.71
N SER A 116 14.96 7.48 22.64
CA SER A 116 14.56 8.48 21.65
C SER A 116 13.84 7.93 20.41
N PHE A 117 13.81 6.61 20.20
CA PHE A 117 13.22 6.04 18.98
C PHE A 117 11.74 5.71 19.14
N SER A 118 10.90 6.34 18.33
CA SER A 118 9.47 6.02 18.21
C SER A 118 9.10 5.86 16.75
N PHE A 119 8.43 4.76 16.40
CA PHE A 119 7.91 4.52 15.05
C PHE A 119 6.94 5.62 14.60
N TRP A 120 6.25 6.27 15.54
CA TRP A 120 5.34 7.38 15.25
C TRP A 120 6.06 8.61 14.72
N SER A 121 7.31 8.83 15.13
CA SER A 121 8.14 9.93 14.66
C SER A 121 8.62 9.72 13.21
N CYS A 122 8.50 8.51 12.68
CA CYS A 122 8.84 8.19 11.29
C CYS A 122 7.67 8.44 10.32
N LEU A 123 6.46 8.71 10.82
CA LEU A 123 5.33 9.03 9.97
C LEU A 123 5.44 10.47 9.45
N PRO A 124 5.03 10.74 8.19
CA PRO A 124 5.02 12.09 7.66
C PRO A 124 4.12 13.00 8.50
N SER A 125 4.50 14.29 8.58
CA SER A 125 3.62 15.33 9.13
C SER A 125 2.27 15.27 8.42
N GLY A 126 1.17 15.28 9.18
CA GLY A 126 -0.18 15.21 8.62
C GLY A 126 -0.63 13.83 8.13
N TRP A 127 0.00 12.72 8.55
CA TRP A 127 -0.46 11.35 8.23
C TRP A 127 -1.94 11.12 8.58
N THR A 128 -2.45 11.73 9.66
CA THR A 128 -3.86 11.65 10.09
C THR A 128 -4.80 12.28 9.05
N VAL A 129 -4.40 13.42 8.48
CA VAL A 129 -5.15 14.13 7.44
C VAL A 129 -5.18 13.30 6.16
N LEU A 130 -4.04 12.72 5.77
CA LEU A 130 -3.97 11.83 4.60
C LEU A 130 -4.84 10.58 4.77
N LEU A 131 -4.88 9.99 5.96
CA LEU A 131 -5.76 8.85 6.23
C LEU A 131 -7.23 9.26 6.15
N PHE A 132 -7.60 10.38 6.79
CA PHE A 132 -8.97 10.86 6.75
C PHE A 132 -9.41 11.18 5.31
N ALA A 133 -8.55 11.88 4.55
CA ALA A 133 -8.78 12.18 3.14
C ALA A 133 -8.96 10.91 2.30
N GLY A 134 -8.12 9.88 2.51
CA GLY A 134 -8.24 8.61 1.81
C GLY A 134 -9.54 7.86 2.15
N VAL A 135 -9.93 7.83 3.42
CA VAL A 135 -11.20 7.22 3.84
C VAL A 135 -12.39 7.99 3.27
N ALA A 136 -12.36 9.33 3.32
CA ALA A 136 -13.40 10.18 2.76
C ALA A 136 -13.56 9.96 1.25
N THR A 137 -12.47 9.85 0.49
CA THR A 137 -12.56 9.54 -0.94
C THR A 137 -13.01 8.11 -1.21
N LEU A 138 -12.67 7.13 -0.38
CA LEU A 138 -13.20 5.75 -0.51
C LEU A 138 -14.72 5.71 -0.28
N ILE A 139 -15.22 6.48 0.69
CA ILE A 139 -16.66 6.59 0.95
C ILE A 139 -17.34 7.33 -0.21
N SER A 140 -16.74 8.43 -0.67
CA SER A 140 -17.23 9.19 -1.82
C SER A 140 -17.35 8.32 -3.07
N GLU A 141 -16.35 7.49 -3.37
CA GLU A 141 -16.42 6.55 -4.50
C GLU A 141 -17.63 5.61 -4.36
N LYS A 142 -17.83 5.00 -3.18
CA LYS A 142 -18.92 4.03 -2.97
C LYS A 142 -20.32 4.64 -3.00
N ILE A 143 -20.48 5.88 -2.54
CA ILE A 143 -21.79 6.53 -2.41
C ILE A 143 -22.13 7.35 -3.65
N VAL A 144 -21.16 8.09 -4.19
CA VAL A 144 -21.39 9.08 -5.25
C VAL A 144 -21.21 8.47 -6.63
N LEU A 145 -20.29 7.53 -6.82
CA LEU A 145 -19.95 7.03 -8.14
C LEU A 145 -20.97 6.01 -8.67
N ASP A 146 -21.96 6.52 -9.39
CA ASP A 146 -22.90 5.71 -10.15
C ASP A 146 -22.27 5.22 -11.47
N ARG A 147 -22.44 3.92 -11.80
CA ARG A 147 -21.85 3.30 -13.00
C ARG A 147 -22.59 3.62 -14.30
N ASP A 148 -23.88 3.97 -14.22
CA ASP A 148 -24.73 4.30 -15.36
C ASP A 148 -24.69 5.79 -15.66
N ASN A 149 -24.71 6.64 -14.64
CA ASN A 149 -24.53 8.10 -14.79
C ASN A 149 -23.08 8.56 -14.58
N PHE A 150 -22.12 7.76 -15.07
CA PHE A 150 -20.69 7.88 -14.76
C PHE A 150 -20.11 9.29 -14.91
N TRP A 151 -20.37 10.01 -16.01
CA TRP A 151 -19.73 11.30 -16.24
C TRP A 151 -20.13 12.37 -15.23
N MET A 152 -21.41 12.42 -14.85
CA MET A 152 -21.92 13.39 -13.88
C MET A 152 -21.41 13.06 -12.47
N THR A 153 -21.48 11.79 -12.08
CA THR A 153 -21.03 11.34 -10.76
C THR A 153 -19.51 11.35 -10.62
N PHE A 154 -18.77 11.14 -11.71
CA PHE A 154 -17.32 11.26 -11.78
C PHE A 154 -16.87 12.68 -11.45
N VAL A 155 -17.50 13.71 -12.03
CA VAL A 155 -17.15 15.12 -11.75
C VAL A 155 -17.35 15.45 -10.27
N LEU A 156 -18.43 14.94 -9.65
CA LEU A 156 -18.68 15.11 -8.22
C LEU A 156 -17.62 14.41 -7.38
N HIS A 157 -17.33 13.13 -7.68
CA HIS A 157 -16.30 12.37 -6.97
C HIS A 157 -14.91 13.02 -7.10
N PHE A 158 -14.54 13.42 -8.32
CA PHE A 158 -13.28 14.11 -8.61
C PHE A 158 -13.17 15.44 -7.84
N SER A 159 -14.26 16.21 -7.76
CA SER A 159 -14.29 17.47 -6.99
C SER A 159 -14.04 17.23 -5.50
N VAL A 160 -14.62 16.17 -4.92
CA VAL A 160 -14.37 15.78 -3.52
C VAL A 160 -12.90 15.43 -3.31
N GLY A 161 -12.30 14.61 -4.17
CA GLY A 161 -10.87 14.28 -4.02
C GLY A 161 -9.95 15.46 -4.26
N PHE A 162 -10.28 16.35 -5.21
CA PHE A 162 -9.51 17.57 -5.44
C PHE A 162 -9.52 18.46 -4.20
N ALA A 163 -10.69 18.67 -3.57
CA ALA A 163 -10.79 19.41 -2.32
C ALA A 163 -10.01 18.75 -1.18
N CYS A 164 -10.12 17.43 -1.02
CA CYS A 164 -9.35 16.68 -0.02
C CYS A 164 -7.83 16.78 -0.27
N PHE A 165 -7.39 16.75 -1.53
CA PHE A 165 -6.00 16.91 -1.92
C PHE A 165 -5.47 18.30 -1.58
N CYS A 166 -6.20 19.35 -1.95
CA CYS A 166 -5.83 20.74 -1.61
C CYS A 166 -5.75 20.96 -0.11
N MET A 167 -6.74 20.48 0.65
CA MET A 167 -6.72 20.58 2.12
C MET A 167 -5.53 19.83 2.72
N SER A 168 -5.24 18.63 2.21
CA SER A 168 -4.07 17.86 2.66
C SER A 168 -2.77 18.58 2.34
N ALA A 169 -2.65 19.19 1.16
CA ALA A 169 -1.47 19.94 0.75
C ALA A 169 -1.22 21.17 1.65
N VAL A 170 -2.27 21.93 1.98
CA VAL A 170 -2.17 23.13 2.85
C VAL A 170 -1.85 22.79 4.31
N ILE A 171 -2.26 21.62 4.81
CA ILE A 171 -1.97 21.23 6.20
C ILE A 171 -0.55 20.65 6.32
N ILE A 172 -0.04 20.05 5.26
CA ILE A 172 1.27 19.38 5.25
C ILE A 172 2.42 20.35 4.91
N TYR A 173 2.17 21.35 4.06
CA TYR A 173 3.13 22.35 3.60
C TYR A 173 2.77 23.75 4.10
#